data_AF-A0A7Y2PCT5-F1
#
_entry.id   AF-A0A7Y2PCT5-F1
#
_cell.length_a   1.000
_cell.length_b   1.000
_cell.length_c   1.000
_cell.angle_alpha   90.00
_cell.angle_beta   90.00
_cell.angle_gamma   90.00
#
_symmetry.space_group_name_H-M   'P 1'
#
loop_
_entity.id
_entity.type
_entity.pdbx_description
1 polymer ?
#
loop_
_entity_poly.entity_id
_entity_poly.type
_entity_poly.pdbx_seq_one_letter_code
_entity_poly.pdbx_strand_id
1 'polypeptide(L)'
;MTDENESQGADAAEAFEAMRGELALLRRAVEGLAAERGAIDVPDYTETLGRMQKGVDATTDRIAVINDVIARSPALAMTPEQMAQRIAAAGNAARREDQAALATGRKGLEDVTRQLHGLVASARHAGEQNRRLAWSAIGGVAIGMVLWAVGAGVVARAVPESWLWPEKMAARSLRLDTWTASRRLAAVSQPGTWNTMVAGGVIVQENRKAIDDCRKAAARADEPVRCTVKIGPEQR
;
A
#
# COMPACT_ATOMS: atom_id res chain seq x y z
N MET A 1 -142.82 23.08 -76.77
CA MET A 1 -141.70 22.59 -77.61
C MET A 1 -140.43 22.91 -76.84
N THR A 2 -139.77 21.97 -76.15
CA THR A 2 -138.75 21.02 -76.67
C THR A 2 -137.66 21.74 -77.46
N ASP A 3 -136.36 21.48 -77.34
CA ASP A 3 -135.47 20.70 -76.47
C ASP A 3 -134.02 21.08 -76.92
N GLU A 4 -132.98 20.65 -76.21
CA GLU A 4 -131.58 20.53 -76.72
C GLU A 4 -130.74 21.81 -77.00
N ASN A 5 -129.94 22.23 -76.01
CA ASN A 5 -128.48 22.45 -76.20
C ASN A 5 -127.71 22.39 -74.85
N GLU A 6 -128.04 21.39 -74.04
CA GLU A 6 -127.15 20.81 -73.03
C GLU A 6 -126.01 20.08 -73.75
N SER A 7 -124.74 20.47 -73.56
CA SER A 7 -123.57 19.56 -73.46
C SER A 7 -122.19 20.24 -73.60
N GLN A 8 -122.08 21.51 -74.02
CA GLN A 8 -120.76 22.16 -74.22
C GLN A 8 -120.37 23.22 -73.18
N GLY A 9 -121.34 23.83 -72.48
CA GLY A 9 -121.08 24.78 -71.39
C GLY A 9 -120.74 24.13 -70.04
N ALA A 10 -121.12 22.85 -69.86
CA ALA A 10 -120.83 22.08 -68.65
C ALA A 10 -119.33 21.80 -68.47
N ASP A 11 -118.59 21.61 -69.57
CA ASP A 11 -117.15 21.36 -69.61
C ASP A 11 -116.31 22.60 -69.23
N ALA A 12 -116.73 23.79 -69.68
CA ALA A 12 -116.09 25.05 -69.27
C ALA A 12 -116.36 25.41 -67.80
N ALA A 13 -117.55 25.10 -67.27
CA ALA A 13 -117.87 25.31 -65.87
C ALA A 13 -117.08 24.35 -64.95
N GLU A 14 -116.89 23.11 -65.37
CA GLU A 14 -116.14 22.10 -64.61
C GLU A 14 -114.63 22.44 -64.53
N ALA A 15 -114.03 22.93 -65.62
CA ALA A 15 -112.64 23.38 -65.63
C ALA A 15 -112.38 24.63 -64.75
N PHE A 16 -113.35 25.55 -64.65
CA PHE A 16 -113.25 26.72 -63.77
C PHE A 16 -113.41 26.36 -62.30
N GLU A 17 -114.22 25.35 -61.96
CA GLU A 17 -114.32 24.84 -60.59
C GLU A 17 -113.07 24.07 -60.16
N ALA A 18 -112.45 23.31 -61.07
CA ALA A 18 -111.15 22.66 -60.81
C ALA A 18 -110.03 23.67 -60.53
N MET A 19 -109.90 24.74 -61.33
CA MET A 19 -108.92 25.81 -61.06
C MET A 19 -109.24 26.62 -59.80
N ARG A 20 -110.53 26.81 -59.46
CA ARG A 20 -110.90 27.42 -58.17
C ARG A 20 -110.48 26.54 -56.98
N GLY A 21 -110.62 25.23 -57.12
CA GLY A 21 -110.14 24.26 -56.13
C GLY A 21 -108.62 24.34 -55.91
N GLU A 22 -107.83 24.38 -56.98
CA GLU A 22 -106.37 24.50 -56.87
C GLU A 22 -105.91 25.85 -56.31
N LEU A 23 -106.54 26.96 -56.73
CA LEU A 23 -106.24 28.30 -56.18
C LEU A 23 -106.62 28.41 -54.70
N ALA A 24 -107.69 27.73 -54.26
CA ALA A 24 -108.06 27.68 -52.85
C ALA A 24 -107.03 26.91 -52.02
N LEU A 25 -106.45 25.83 -52.55
CA LEU A 25 -105.40 25.06 -51.89
C LEU A 25 -104.07 25.83 -51.80
N LEU A 26 -103.63 26.49 -52.88
CA LEU A 26 -102.44 27.33 -52.87
C LEU A 26 -102.59 28.52 -51.92
N ARG A 27 -103.76 29.16 -51.92
CA ARG A 27 -104.06 30.26 -50.99
C ARG A 27 -104.00 29.79 -49.55
N ARG A 28 -104.54 28.61 -49.23
CA ARG A 28 -104.49 28.03 -47.89
C ARG A 28 -103.07 27.61 -47.48
N ALA A 29 -102.25 27.15 -48.41
CA ALA A 29 -100.85 26.81 -48.14
C ALA A 29 -99.98 28.07 -47.90
N VAL A 30 -100.20 29.14 -48.67
CA VAL A 30 -99.53 30.44 -48.46
C VAL A 30 -100.01 31.11 -47.19
N GLU A 31 -101.31 31.07 -46.89
CA GLU A 31 -101.86 31.55 -45.62
C GLU A 31 -101.31 30.73 -44.43
N GLY A 32 -101.11 29.42 -44.60
CA GLY A 32 -100.45 28.56 -43.61
C GLY A 32 -98.98 28.92 -43.36
N LEU A 33 -98.18 29.11 -44.43
CA LEU A 33 -96.76 29.47 -44.32
C LEU A 33 -96.55 30.90 -43.80
N ALA A 34 -97.47 31.82 -44.14
CA ALA A 34 -97.47 33.18 -43.64
C ALA A 34 -97.89 33.25 -42.15
N ALA A 35 -98.86 32.43 -41.73
CA ALA A 35 -99.24 32.30 -40.32
C ALA A 35 -98.10 31.70 -39.48
N GLU A 36 -97.37 30.73 -40.03
CA GLU A 36 -96.25 30.09 -39.35
C GLU A 36 -95.04 31.05 -39.25
N ARG A 37 -94.75 31.86 -40.28
CA ARG A 37 -93.73 32.91 -40.18
C ARG A 37 -94.11 34.08 -39.28
N GLY A 38 -95.39 34.43 -39.20
CA GLY A 38 -95.88 35.45 -38.26
C GLY A 38 -95.81 35.01 -36.79
N ALA A 39 -95.73 33.71 -36.53
CA ALA A 39 -95.61 33.13 -35.19
C ALA A 39 -94.16 32.87 -34.76
N ILE A 40 -93.15 33.13 -35.61
CA ILE A 40 -91.74 33.04 -35.22
C ILE A 40 -91.35 34.33 -34.49
N ASP A 41 -91.46 34.30 -33.16
CA ASP A 41 -90.82 35.28 -32.29
C ASP A 41 -89.30 35.06 -32.35
N VAL A 42 -88.58 35.91 -33.09
CA VAL A 42 -87.12 35.88 -33.15
C VAL A 42 -86.59 36.50 -31.85
N PRO A 43 -85.95 35.72 -30.94
CA PRO A 43 -85.50 36.26 -29.67
C PRO A 43 -84.39 37.29 -29.89
N ASP A 44 -84.44 38.42 -29.20
CA ASP A 44 -83.39 39.44 -29.28
C ASP A 44 -82.11 38.96 -28.59
N TYR A 45 -81.15 38.45 -29.37
CA TYR A 45 -79.85 38.00 -28.89
C TYR A 45 -78.82 39.12 -28.72
N THR A 46 -79.18 40.39 -29.00
CA THR A 46 -78.25 41.53 -28.96
C THR A 46 -77.62 41.69 -27.58
N GLU A 47 -78.40 41.48 -26.51
CA GLU A 47 -77.90 41.55 -25.13
C GLU A 47 -76.90 40.42 -24.82
N THR A 48 -77.17 39.21 -25.31
CA THR A 48 -76.34 38.04 -25.06
C THR A 48 -75.04 38.12 -25.86
N LEU A 49 -75.10 38.55 -27.13
CA LEU A 49 -73.93 38.82 -27.96
C LEU A 49 -73.09 39.98 -27.40
N GLY A 50 -73.73 41.04 -26.88
CA GLY A 50 -73.04 42.13 -26.20
C GLY A 50 -72.29 41.67 -24.93
N ARG A 51 -72.85 40.72 -24.17
CA ARG A 51 -72.16 40.08 -23.03
C ARG A 51 -70.98 39.22 -23.47
N MET A 52 -71.10 38.47 -24.57
CA MET A 52 -69.99 37.68 -25.11
C MET A 52 -68.85 38.57 -25.61
N GLN A 53 -69.17 39.65 -26.33
CA GLN A 53 -68.20 40.63 -26.81
C GLN A 53 -67.40 41.23 -25.64
N LYS A 54 -68.07 41.68 -24.57
CA LYS A 54 -67.41 42.17 -23.35
C LYS A 54 -66.48 41.13 -22.70
N GLY A 55 -66.85 39.85 -22.75
CA GLY A 55 -66.01 38.76 -22.26
C GLY A 55 -64.74 38.57 -23.09
N VAL A 56 -64.84 38.72 -24.41
CA VAL A 56 -63.69 38.64 -25.34
C VAL A 56 -62.76 39.83 -25.14
N ASP A 57 -63.29 41.04 -25.01
CA ASP A 57 -62.50 42.26 -24.79
C ASP A 57 -61.74 42.18 -23.46
N ALA A 58 -62.41 41.79 -22.37
CA ALA A 58 -61.78 41.59 -21.06
C ALA A 58 -60.69 40.50 -21.07
N THR A 59 -60.83 39.48 -21.91
CA THR A 59 -59.82 38.42 -22.07
C THR A 59 -58.62 38.95 -22.85
N THR A 60 -58.86 39.73 -23.89
CA THR A 60 -57.82 40.37 -24.70
C THR A 60 -56.98 41.33 -23.87
N ASP A 61 -57.62 42.15 -23.04
CA ASP A 61 -56.93 43.06 -22.12
C ASP A 61 -56.04 42.32 -21.12
N ARG A 62 -56.53 41.21 -20.55
CA ARG A 62 -55.73 40.38 -19.63
C ARG A 62 -54.52 39.77 -20.33
N ILE A 63 -54.67 39.30 -21.57
CA ILE A 63 -53.56 38.76 -22.35
C ILE A 63 -52.53 39.86 -22.65
N ALA A 64 -52.98 41.07 -22.99
CA ALA A 64 -52.10 42.22 -23.23
C ALA A 64 -51.28 42.59 -21.99
N VAL A 65 -51.91 42.61 -20.80
CA VAL A 65 -51.22 42.86 -19.53
C VAL A 65 -50.19 41.77 -19.22
N ILE A 66 -50.55 40.50 -19.41
CA ILE A 66 -49.62 39.38 -19.21
C ILE A 66 -48.41 39.49 -20.15
N ASN A 67 -48.63 39.86 -21.41
CA ASN A 67 -47.56 40.04 -22.38
C ASN A 67 -46.61 41.20 -21.97
N ASP A 68 -47.13 42.35 -21.53
CA ASP A 68 -46.30 43.47 -21.07
C ASP A 68 -45.47 43.11 -19.83
N VAL A 69 -46.03 42.34 -18.90
CA VAL A 69 -45.31 41.83 -17.71
C VAL A 69 -44.21 40.85 -18.10
N ILE A 70 -44.49 39.94 -19.04
CA ILE A 70 -43.51 38.96 -19.52
C ILE A 70 -42.37 39.67 -20.27
N ALA A 71 -42.70 40.61 -21.18
CA ALA A 71 -41.73 41.36 -21.97
C ALA A 71 -40.81 42.25 -21.10
N ARG A 72 -41.32 42.76 -19.97
CA ARG A 72 -40.53 43.55 -19.00
C ARG A 72 -39.82 42.71 -17.94
N SER A 73 -40.02 41.40 -17.90
CA SER A 73 -39.40 40.56 -16.87
C SER A 73 -37.90 40.36 -17.16
N PRO A 74 -36.98 40.82 -16.29
CA PRO A 74 -35.53 40.64 -16.46
C PRO A 74 -35.10 39.17 -16.32
N ALA A 75 -36.01 38.28 -15.91
CA ALA A 75 -35.81 36.84 -15.86
C ALA A 75 -35.63 36.20 -17.25
N LEU A 76 -36.12 36.84 -18.33
CA LEU A 76 -35.93 36.38 -19.71
C LEU A 76 -34.68 36.97 -20.39
N ALA A 77 -34.07 38.00 -19.81
CA ALA A 77 -32.81 38.56 -20.33
C ALA A 77 -31.60 37.68 -19.99
N MET A 78 -31.72 36.80 -19.00
CA MET A 78 -30.67 35.86 -18.59
C MET A 78 -31.11 34.45 -19.00
N THR A 79 -30.55 33.93 -20.09
CA THR A 79 -30.90 32.58 -20.54
C THR A 79 -30.45 31.54 -19.50
N PRO A 80 -31.17 30.43 -19.35
CA PRO A 80 -30.74 29.33 -18.50
C PRO A 80 -29.33 28.81 -18.88
N GLU A 81 -28.93 28.88 -20.16
CA GLU A 81 -27.54 28.58 -20.54
C GLU A 81 -26.52 29.54 -19.93
N GLN A 82 -26.81 30.85 -19.87
CA GLN A 82 -25.90 31.83 -19.27
C GLN A 82 -25.78 31.65 -17.75
N MET A 83 -26.88 31.30 -17.07
CA MET A 83 -26.83 30.95 -15.64
C MET A 83 -26.02 29.67 -15.42
N ALA A 84 -26.23 28.63 -16.21
CA ALA A 84 -25.46 27.38 -16.13
C ALA A 84 -23.96 27.63 -16.40
N GLN A 85 -23.61 28.45 -17.39
CA GLN A 85 -22.22 28.82 -17.68
C GLN A 85 -21.57 29.59 -16.52
N ARG A 86 -22.29 30.53 -15.88
CA ARG A 86 -21.76 31.25 -14.72
C ARG A 86 -21.59 30.35 -13.51
N ILE A 87 -22.52 29.44 -13.26
CA ILE A 87 -22.40 28.44 -12.18
C ILE A 87 -21.23 27.50 -12.46
N ALA A 88 -21.07 27.04 -13.70
CA ALA A 88 -19.92 26.22 -14.10
C ALA A 88 -18.60 26.98 -13.98
N ALA A 89 -18.55 28.26 -14.37
CA ALA A 89 -17.36 29.10 -14.26
C ALA A 89 -17.00 29.38 -12.79
N ALA A 90 -17.97 29.73 -11.95
CA ALA A 90 -17.77 29.94 -10.52
C ALA A 90 -17.38 28.63 -9.80
N GLY A 91 -18.02 27.51 -10.16
CA GLY A 91 -17.66 26.18 -9.65
C GLY A 91 -16.26 25.77 -10.06
N ASN A 92 -15.87 25.99 -11.31
CA ASN A 92 -14.51 25.72 -11.79
C ASN A 92 -13.47 26.64 -11.14
N ALA A 93 -13.80 27.91 -10.89
CA ALA A 93 -12.91 28.83 -10.18
C ALA A 93 -12.68 28.39 -8.73
N ALA A 94 -13.76 28.07 -8.00
CA ALA A 94 -13.67 27.54 -6.64
C ALA A 94 -12.89 26.21 -6.57
N ARG A 95 -13.09 25.32 -7.54
CA ARG A 95 -12.37 24.03 -7.60
C ARG A 95 -10.90 24.16 -7.95
N ARG A 96 -10.44 25.22 -8.61
CA ARG A 96 -9.01 25.39 -8.94
C ARG A 96 -8.16 25.60 -7.68
N GLU A 97 -8.64 26.39 -6.73
CA GLU A 97 -7.94 26.60 -5.46
C GLU A 97 -7.88 25.32 -4.63
N ASP A 98 -9.01 24.60 -4.52
CA ASP A 98 -9.05 23.27 -3.90
C ASP A 98 -8.09 22.28 -4.57
N GLN A 99 -8.08 22.23 -5.91
CA GLN A 99 -7.20 21.33 -6.66
C GLN A 99 -5.72 21.67 -6.45
N ALA A 100 -5.36 22.95 -6.37
CA ALA A 100 -4.00 23.39 -6.09
C ALA A 100 -3.58 23.03 -4.66
N ALA A 101 -4.46 23.23 -3.68
CA ALA A 101 -4.22 22.84 -2.29
C ALA A 101 -4.07 21.31 -2.15
N LEU A 102 -4.94 20.54 -2.79
CA LEU A 102 -4.88 19.08 -2.81
C LEU A 102 -3.63 18.55 -3.53
N ALA A 103 -3.23 19.17 -4.65
CA ALA A 103 -2.00 18.78 -5.35
C ALA A 103 -0.76 19.05 -4.49
N THR A 104 -0.75 20.16 -3.76
CA THR A 104 0.33 20.50 -2.82
C THR A 104 0.36 19.54 -1.63
N GLY A 105 -0.81 19.22 -1.06
CA GLY A 105 -0.95 18.24 0.01
C GLY A 105 -0.50 16.84 -0.42
N ARG A 106 -0.88 16.38 -1.62
CA ARG A 106 -0.44 15.09 -2.19
C ARG A 106 1.08 15.03 -2.37
N LYS A 107 1.69 16.10 -2.90
CA LYS A 107 3.15 16.19 -3.03
C LYS A 107 3.84 16.12 -1.67
N GLY A 108 3.33 16.82 -0.66
CA GLY A 108 3.84 16.75 0.71
C GLY A 108 3.73 15.34 1.30
N LEU A 109 2.59 14.67 1.10
CA LEU A 109 2.37 13.30 1.55
C LEU A 109 3.30 12.30 0.85
N GLU A 110 3.49 12.41 -0.46
CA GLU A 110 4.44 11.58 -1.20
C GLU A 110 5.88 11.80 -0.71
N ASP A 111 6.27 13.05 -0.46
CA ASP A 111 7.63 13.36 -0.01
C ASP A 111 7.89 12.81 1.39
N VAL A 112 6.95 13.00 2.33
CA VAL A 112 7.00 12.40 3.67
C VAL A 112 7.01 10.87 3.58
N THR A 113 6.20 10.27 2.69
CA THR A 113 6.18 8.81 2.51
C THR A 113 7.53 8.31 1.99
N ARG A 114 8.17 9.02 1.05
CA ARG A 114 9.52 8.67 0.55
C ARG A 114 10.57 8.79 1.64
N GLN A 115 10.54 9.86 2.43
CA GLN A 115 11.46 10.04 3.55
C GLN A 115 11.28 8.96 4.63
N LEU A 116 10.03 8.63 4.98
CA LEU A 116 9.71 7.55 5.92
C LEU A 116 10.16 6.17 5.39
N HIS A 117 9.93 5.87 4.11
CA HIS A 117 10.45 4.64 3.50
C HIS A 117 11.97 4.58 3.56
N GLY A 118 12.68 5.69 3.31
CA GLY A 118 14.13 5.77 3.44
C GLY A 118 14.62 5.49 4.86
N LEU A 119 13.97 6.09 5.87
CA LEU A 119 14.30 5.89 7.29
C LEU A 119 13.96 4.48 7.79
N VAL A 120 12.83 3.91 7.36
CA VAL A 120 12.42 2.55 7.75
C VAL A 120 13.31 1.51 7.07
N ALA A 121 13.67 1.71 5.80
CA ALA A 121 14.61 0.84 5.09
C ALA A 121 15.99 0.89 5.76
N SER A 122 16.50 2.09 6.10
CA SER A 122 17.80 2.21 6.77
C SER A 122 17.78 1.61 8.18
N ALA A 123 16.70 1.79 8.95
CA ALA A 123 16.55 1.18 10.27
C ALA A 123 16.47 -0.35 10.24
N ARG A 124 15.74 -0.93 9.27
CA ARG A 124 15.71 -2.39 9.07
C ARG A 124 17.08 -2.94 8.69
N HIS A 125 17.79 -2.26 7.80
CA HIS A 125 19.14 -2.68 7.42
C HIS A 125 20.15 -2.56 8.56
N ALA A 126 20.06 -1.52 9.40
CA ALA A 126 20.96 -1.34 10.55
C ALA A 126 20.88 -2.52 11.54
N GLY A 127 19.67 -2.99 11.88
CA GLY A 127 19.49 -4.12 12.80
C GLY A 127 20.04 -5.44 12.26
N GLU A 128 19.74 -5.76 10.99
CA GLU A 128 20.24 -6.99 10.37
C GLU A 128 21.75 -6.95 10.10
N GLN A 129 22.28 -5.80 9.69
CA GLN A 129 23.71 -5.60 9.47
C GLN A 129 24.48 -5.75 10.78
N ASN A 130 24.00 -5.14 11.87
CA ASN A 130 24.65 -5.25 13.17
C ASN A 130 24.59 -6.69 13.71
N ARG A 131 23.49 -7.42 13.48
CA ARG A 131 23.40 -8.85 13.80
C ARG A 131 24.37 -9.70 12.99
N ARG A 132 24.52 -9.45 11.69
CA ARG A 132 25.51 -10.15 10.84
C ARG A 132 26.94 -9.83 11.28
N LEU A 133 27.25 -8.57 11.59
CA LEU A 133 28.54 -8.16 12.12
C LEU A 133 28.83 -8.85 13.45
N ALA A 134 27.88 -8.87 14.38
CA ALA A 134 28.01 -9.57 15.66
C ALA A 134 28.29 -11.07 15.46
N TRP A 135 27.54 -11.74 14.59
CA TRP A 135 27.80 -13.16 14.28
C TRP A 135 29.15 -13.39 13.61
N SER A 136 29.59 -12.51 12.71
CA SER A 136 30.91 -12.60 12.09
C SER A 136 32.04 -12.35 13.09
N ALA A 137 31.85 -11.44 14.05
CA ALA A 137 32.80 -11.16 15.11
C ALA A 137 32.91 -12.36 16.07
N ILE A 138 31.79 -12.91 16.51
CA ILE A 138 31.74 -14.12 17.34
C ILE A 138 32.40 -15.29 16.60
N GLY A 139 32.05 -15.49 15.32
CA GLY A 139 32.65 -16.53 14.49
C GLY A 139 34.16 -16.36 14.34
N GLY A 140 34.65 -15.15 14.08
CA GLY A 140 36.07 -14.84 13.98
C GLY A 140 36.83 -15.11 15.28
N VAL A 141 36.27 -14.72 16.42
CA VAL A 141 36.86 -14.98 17.74
C VAL A 141 36.90 -16.49 18.02
N ALA A 142 35.81 -17.22 17.75
CA ALA A 142 35.76 -18.66 17.93
C ALA A 142 36.80 -19.38 17.06
N ILE A 143 36.88 -19.03 15.77
CA ILE A 143 37.88 -19.59 14.84
C ILE A 143 39.30 -19.25 15.33
N GLY A 144 39.55 -18.01 15.76
CA GLY A 144 40.83 -17.59 16.31
C GLY A 144 41.26 -18.40 17.54
N MET A 145 40.33 -18.67 18.47
CA MET A 145 40.61 -19.52 19.63
C MET A 145 40.96 -20.96 19.23
N VAL A 146 40.24 -21.54 18.27
CA VAL A 146 40.52 -22.89 17.77
C VAL A 146 41.88 -22.95 17.09
N LEU A 147 42.19 -21.98 16.22
CA LEU A 147 43.49 -21.88 15.55
C LEU A 147 44.62 -21.69 16.56
N TRP A 148 44.42 -20.88 17.60
CA TRP A 148 45.42 -20.71 18.65
C TRP A 148 45.64 -22.01 19.44
N ALA A 149 44.56 -22.71 19.83
CA ALA A 149 44.67 -23.96 20.58
C ALA A 149 45.43 -25.05 19.82
N VAL A 150 45.21 -25.17 18.51
CA VAL A 150 45.91 -26.15 17.65
C VAL A 150 47.31 -25.67 17.28
N GLY A 151 47.44 -24.40 16.91
CA GLY A 151 48.66 -23.81 16.36
C GLY A 151 49.73 -23.45 17.39
N ALA A 152 49.35 -23.14 18.63
CA ALA A 152 50.30 -22.70 19.66
C ALA A 152 51.40 -23.73 19.93
N GLY A 153 51.08 -25.03 19.90
CA GLY A 153 52.05 -26.10 20.06
C GLY A 153 53.01 -26.26 18.87
N VAL A 154 52.59 -25.91 17.66
CA VAL A 154 53.44 -25.93 16.46
C VAL A 154 54.38 -24.72 16.48
N VAL A 155 53.84 -23.53 16.77
CA VAL A 155 54.61 -22.29 16.90
C VAL A 155 55.66 -22.42 18.00
N ALA A 156 55.32 -23.01 19.15
CA ALA A 156 56.25 -23.22 20.26
C ALA A 156 57.44 -24.14 19.91
N ARG A 157 57.32 -25.01 18.89
CA ARG A 157 58.38 -25.90 18.43
C ARG A 157 59.18 -25.35 17.24
N ALA A 158 58.65 -24.35 16.54
CA ALA A 158 59.31 -23.72 15.39
C ALA A 158 60.21 -22.54 15.77
N VAL A 159 60.14 -22.07 17.02
CA VAL A 159 61.04 -21.02 17.53
C VAL A 159 62.47 -21.53 17.75
N PRO A 160 63.49 -20.65 17.69
CA PRO A 160 64.88 -21.03 17.92
C PRO A 160 65.10 -21.73 19.27
N GLU A 161 65.99 -22.71 19.30
CA GLU A 161 66.30 -23.48 20.51
C GLU A 161 66.80 -22.61 21.68
N SER A 162 67.46 -21.48 21.38
CA SER A 162 67.96 -20.54 22.40
C SER A 162 66.85 -19.94 23.28
N TRP A 163 65.60 -19.98 22.84
CA TRP A 163 64.46 -19.43 23.59
C TRP A 163 63.92 -20.39 24.66
N LEU A 164 64.11 -21.71 24.49
CA LEU A 164 63.65 -22.75 25.41
C LEU A 164 62.16 -22.63 25.77
N TRP A 165 61.34 -22.29 24.77
CA TRP A 165 59.90 -22.06 24.94
C TRP A 165 59.13 -23.33 25.38
N PRO A 166 59.36 -24.50 24.78
CA PRO A 166 58.72 -25.75 25.23
C PRO A 166 59.01 -26.07 26.70
N GLU A 167 60.26 -25.91 27.14
CA GLU A 167 60.71 -26.21 28.50
C GLU A 167 60.10 -25.22 29.50
N LYS A 168 60.11 -23.92 29.17
CA LYS A 168 59.46 -22.89 30.00
C LYS A 168 57.95 -23.08 30.05
N MET A 169 57.31 -23.49 28.95
CA MET A 169 55.89 -23.78 28.92
C MET A 169 55.55 -25.00 29.79
N ALA A 170 56.33 -26.09 29.69
CA ALA A 170 56.14 -27.28 30.51
C ALA A 170 56.29 -26.99 32.01
N ALA A 171 57.33 -26.24 32.40
CA ALA A 171 57.54 -25.81 33.79
C ALA A 171 56.37 -24.94 34.29
N ARG A 172 55.89 -24.01 33.47
CA ARG A 172 54.75 -23.14 33.78
C ARG A 172 53.45 -23.93 33.93
N SER A 173 53.19 -24.92 33.07
CA SER A 173 52.02 -25.80 33.16
C SER A 173 52.02 -26.62 34.45
N LEU A 174 53.21 -27.04 34.92
CA LEU A 174 53.39 -27.73 36.19
C LEU A 174 53.42 -26.78 37.40
N ARG A 175 53.43 -25.46 37.17
CA ARG A 175 53.61 -24.40 38.19
C ARG A 175 54.85 -24.63 39.07
N LEU A 176 55.94 -25.08 38.45
CA LEU A 176 57.22 -25.35 39.10
C LEU A 176 58.34 -24.57 38.39
N ASP A 177 59.48 -24.39 39.07
CA ASP A 177 60.69 -23.94 38.39
C ASP A 177 61.17 -25.00 37.38
N THR A 178 61.98 -24.59 36.40
CA THR A 178 62.42 -25.48 35.31
C THR A 178 63.17 -26.71 35.80
N TRP A 179 63.99 -26.57 36.85
CA TRP A 179 64.73 -27.69 37.42
C TRP A 179 63.80 -28.69 38.10
N THR A 180 62.92 -28.24 38.99
CA THR A 180 61.98 -29.14 39.69
C THR A 180 60.96 -29.76 38.73
N ALA A 181 60.49 -29.01 37.73
CA ALA A 181 59.63 -29.53 36.67
C ALA A 181 60.30 -30.67 35.90
N SER A 182 61.57 -30.50 35.50
CA SER A 182 62.31 -31.52 34.75
C SER A 182 62.49 -32.81 35.54
N ARG A 183 62.89 -32.72 36.84
CA ARG A 183 63.01 -33.88 37.71
C ARG A 183 61.69 -34.61 37.90
N ARG A 184 60.60 -33.86 38.09
CA ARG A 184 59.26 -34.43 38.24
C ARG A 184 58.80 -35.15 36.97
N LEU A 185 59.02 -34.55 35.80
CA LEU A 185 58.71 -35.18 34.51
C LEU A 185 59.55 -36.45 34.27
N ALA A 186 60.85 -36.39 34.55
CA ALA A 186 61.74 -37.56 34.43
C ALA A 186 61.31 -38.69 35.38
N ALA A 187 61.04 -38.37 36.64
CA ALA A 187 60.60 -39.35 37.65
C ALA A 187 59.23 -39.99 37.31
N VAL A 188 58.29 -39.21 36.77
CA VAL A 188 56.95 -39.71 36.41
C VAL A 188 56.96 -40.49 35.10
N SER A 189 57.78 -40.08 34.12
CA SER A 189 57.82 -40.73 32.80
C SER A 189 58.49 -42.10 32.85
N GLN A 190 59.61 -42.24 33.56
CA GLN A 190 60.35 -43.50 33.69
C GLN A 190 60.95 -43.62 35.10
N PRO A 191 60.18 -44.09 36.10
CA PRO A 191 60.64 -44.12 37.48
C PRO A 191 61.87 -45.01 37.69
N GLY A 192 61.96 -46.16 36.99
CA GLY A 192 63.12 -47.05 37.08
C GLY A 192 64.41 -46.40 36.54
N THR A 193 64.34 -45.79 35.35
CA THR A 193 65.47 -45.08 34.73
C THR A 193 65.88 -43.87 35.57
N TRP A 194 64.91 -43.13 36.11
CA TRP A 194 65.18 -42.01 37.00
C TRP A 194 65.89 -42.46 38.29
N ASN A 195 65.39 -43.50 38.95
CA ASN A 195 65.97 -44.01 40.19
C ASN A 195 67.39 -44.52 39.99
N THR A 196 67.66 -45.24 38.89
CA THR A 196 69.02 -45.69 38.55
C THR A 196 69.98 -44.52 38.28
N MET A 197 69.53 -43.48 37.59
CA MET A 197 70.31 -42.26 37.37
C MET A 197 70.61 -41.53 38.69
N VAL A 198 69.62 -41.40 39.58
CA VAL A 198 69.79 -40.78 40.91
C VAL A 198 70.73 -41.62 41.78
N ALA A 199 70.58 -42.94 41.81
CA ALA A 199 71.46 -43.84 42.55
C ALA A 199 72.92 -43.72 42.08
N GLY A 200 73.15 -43.68 40.76
CA GLY A 200 74.47 -43.39 40.20
C GLY A 200 75.02 -42.04 40.65
N GLY A 201 74.18 -41.00 40.68
CA GLY A 201 74.55 -39.67 41.18
C GLY A 201 74.97 -39.66 42.65
N VAL A 202 74.24 -40.38 43.52
CA VAL A 202 74.58 -40.52 44.95
C VAL A 202 75.92 -41.21 45.12
N ILE A 203 76.16 -42.33 44.42
CA ILE A 203 77.45 -43.04 44.45
C ILE A 203 78.59 -42.11 44.02
N VAL A 204 78.41 -41.34 42.95
CA VAL A 204 79.43 -40.39 42.48
C VAL A 204 79.69 -39.28 43.51
N GLN A 205 78.65 -38.77 44.16
CA GLN A 205 78.77 -37.72 45.17
C GLN A 205 79.53 -38.22 46.40
N GLU A 206 79.20 -39.40 46.91
CA GLU A 206 79.88 -40.03 48.05
C GLU A 206 81.35 -40.36 47.75
N ASN A 207 81.66 -40.67 46.49
CA ASN A 207 83.00 -41.02 46.03
C ASN A 207 83.71 -39.88 45.27
N ARG A 208 83.23 -38.63 45.38
CA ARG A 208 83.64 -37.52 44.51
C ARG A 208 85.15 -37.36 44.38
N LYS A 209 85.88 -37.38 45.50
CA LYS A 209 87.34 -37.23 45.50
C LYS A 209 88.04 -38.37 44.76
N ALA A 210 87.67 -39.62 45.05
CA ALA A 210 88.26 -40.79 44.42
C ALA A 210 87.99 -40.79 42.90
N ILE A 211 86.76 -40.49 42.48
CA ILE A 211 86.38 -40.43 41.08
C ILE A 211 87.09 -39.28 40.35
N ASP A 212 87.20 -38.10 40.95
CA ASP A 212 87.89 -36.96 40.34
C ASP A 212 89.40 -37.23 40.17
N ASP A 213 90.03 -37.91 41.12
CA ASP A 213 91.43 -38.33 41.01
C ASP A 213 91.61 -39.42 39.93
N CYS A 214 90.71 -40.40 39.87
CA CYS A 214 90.68 -41.39 38.79
C CYS A 214 90.46 -40.75 37.41
N ARG A 215 89.59 -39.74 37.28
CA ARG A 215 89.39 -39.00 36.03
C ARG A 215 90.65 -38.27 35.59
N LYS A 216 91.37 -37.64 36.52
CA LYS A 216 92.66 -37.00 36.22
C LYS A 216 93.71 -38.03 35.80
N ALA A 217 93.75 -39.20 36.44
CA ALA A 217 94.66 -40.27 36.06
C ALA A 217 94.34 -40.82 34.65
N ALA A 218 93.07 -41.06 34.35
CA ALA A 218 92.62 -41.46 33.01
C ALA A 218 93.00 -40.42 31.95
N ALA A 219 92.76 -39.13 32.21
CA ALA A 219 93.11 -38.05 31.28
C ALA A 219 94.62 -37.89 31.07
N ARG A 220 95.45 -38.28 32.05
CA ARG A 220 96.92 -38.28 31.93
C ARG A 220 97.45 -39.49 31.17
N ALA A 221 96.79 -40.63 31.31
CA ALA A 221 97.17 -41.88 30.65
C ALA A 221 96.55 -42.02 29.25
N ASP A 222 95.53 -41.22 28.93
CA ASP A 222 94.66 -41.34 27.73
C ASP A 222 94.06 -42.75 27.58
N GLU A 223 93.90 -43.44 28.70
CA GLU A 223 93.46 -44.83 28.77
C GLU A 223 92.43 -45.01 29.90
N PRO A 224 91.51 -45.98 29.77
CA PRO A 224 90.56 -46.31 30.83
C PRO A 224 91.28 -46.88 32.05
N VAL A 225 91.07 -46.26 33.22
CA VAL A 225 91.67 -46.71 34.49
C VAL A 225 90.62 -47.39 35.39
N ARG A 226 91.05 -48.38 36.17
CA ARG A 226 90.21 -48.99 37.20
C ARG A 226 90.14 -48.09 38.42
N CYS A 227 88.92 -47.70 38.81
CA CYS A 227 88.68 -46.88 40.01
C CYS A 227 87.91 -47.69 41.05
N THR A 228 88.37 -47.66 42.30
CA THR A 228 87.66 -48.31 43.42
C THR A 228 86.70 -47.32 44.05
N VAL A 229 85.41 -47.62 43.99
CA VAL A 229 84.35 -46.83 44.63
C VAL A 229 83.80 -47.56 45.86
N LYS A 230 83.40 -46.81 46.87
CA LYS A 230 82.69 -47.31 48.05
C LYS A 230 81.20 -47.29 47.73
N ILE A 231 80.52 -48.42 47.95
CA ILE A 231 79.07 -48.53 47.78
C ILE A 231 78.47 -48.76 49.16
N GLY A 232 77.61 -47.83 49.60
CA GLY A 232 76.86 -47.98 50.85
C GLY A 232 75.73 -49.01 50.73
N PRO A 233 75.25 -49.56 51.86
CA PRO A 233 74.08 -50.45 51.84
C PRO A 233 72.83 -49.70 51.38
N GLU A 234 71.98 -50.37 50.58
CA GLU A 234 70.68 -49.83 50.15
C GLU A 234 69.81 -49.62 51.40
N GLN A 235 69.48 -48.36 51.71
CA GLN A 235 68.56 -48.04 52.80
C GLN A 235 67.15 -48.48 52.35
N ARG A 236 66.65 -49.53 53.00
CA ARG A 236 65.34 -50.12 52.74
C ARG A 236 64.21 -49.26 53.30
#